data_AF-A0AAN1XRP1-F1
#
_entry.id   AF-A0AAN1XRP1-F1
#
_cell.length_a   1.000
_cell.length_b   1.000
_cell.length_c   1.000
_cell.angle_alpha   90.00
_cell.angle_beta   90.00
_cell.angle_gamma   90.00
#
_symmetry.space_group_name_H-M   'P 1'
#
loop_
_entity.id
_entity.type
_entity.pdbx_description
1 polymer ?
#
loop_
_entity_poly.entity_id
_entity_poly.type
_entity_poly.pdbx_seq_one_letter_code
_entity_poly.pdbx_strand_id
1 'polypeptide(L)'
;MIPPWPHGDPRTLAREIVAGARYRTAQQGPAPKSWIELAFDALRAWWNNLTDPLNHMLGNPAVSGLIGIVVLVAAVAFLIAVVAYFARPAVARLRARATQGDVSQALAAEGDARALRVQARAAAAAGRCRDAAALLWASALRALDERGAVRYDAARTPGEWRRVVSRPAFDAFARDAVVALFGDRGADAALVERMDASYDQVIA
;
A
#
# COMPACT_ATOMS: atom_id res chain seq x y z
N MET A 1 -26.47 -19.80 -58.43
CA MET A 1 -25.12 -20.39 -58.32
C MET A 1 -24.25 -19.38 -57.61
N ILE A 2 -23.70 -19.72 -56.44
CA ILE A 2 -22.91 -18.78 -55.63
C ILE A 2 -21.50 -18.74 -56.24
N PRO A 3 -20.94 -17.56 -56.55
CA PRO A 3 -19.60 -17.48 -57.13
C PRO A 3 -18.57 -18.08 -56.18
N PRO A 4 -17.60 -18.87 -56.69
CA PRO A 4 -16.57 -19.47 -55.87
C PRO A 4 -15.75 -18.37 -55.19
N TRP A 5 -15.55 -18.52 -53.88
CA TRP A 5 -14.80 -17.57 -53.08
C TRP A 5 -13.37 -17.44 -53.61
N PRO A 6 -12.85 -16.21 -53.83
CA PRO A 6 -11.60 -15.99 -54.57
C PRO A 6 -10.34 -16.52 -53.86
N HIS A 7 -10.46 -16.96 -52.61
CA HIS A 7 -9.34 -17.40 -51.77
C HIS A 7 -9.42 -18.89 -51.38
N GLY A 8 -10.17 -19.70 -52.12
CA GLY A 8 -10.32 -21.14 -51.86
C GLY A 8 -11.42 -21.48 -50.86
N ASP A 9 -11.48 -22.76 -50.45
CA ASP A 9 -12.49 -23.25 -49.51
C ASP A 9 -12.32 -22.58 -48.13
N PRO A 10 -13.30 -21.80 -47.64
CA PRO A 10 -13.22 -21.10 -46.36
C PRO A 10 -13.00 -22.04 -45.17
N ARG A 11 -13.36 -23.32 -45.27
CA ARG A 11 -13.10 -24.32 -44.22
C ARG A 11 -11.61 -24.61 -44.07
N THR A 12 -10.87 -24.57 -45.16
CA THR A 12 -9.41 -24.79 -45.17
C THR A 12 -8.70 -23.60 -44.54
N LEU A 13 -9.10 -22.38 -44.91
CA LEU A 13 -8.61 -21.13 -44.33
C LEU A 13 -8.89 -21.05 -42.82
N ALA A 14 -10.08 -21.46 -42.37
CA ALA A 14 -10.42 -21.47 -40.95
C ALA A 14 -9.52 -22.44 -40.15
N ARG A 15 -9.26 -23.65 -40.68
CA ARG A 15 -8.36 -24.62 -40.03
C ARG A 15 -6.92 -24.11 -39.97
N GLU A 16 -6.46 -23.48 -41.04
CA GLU A 16 -5.11 -22.92 -41.11
C GLU A 16 -4.92 -21.75 -40.13
N ILE A 17 -5.92 -20.86 -40.03
CA ILE A 17 -5.90 -19.77 -39.05
C ILE A 17 -5.83 -20.33 -37.63
N VAL A 18 -6.68 -21.30 -37.26
CA VAL A 18 -6.71 -21.89 -35.91
C VAL A 18 -5.43 -22.69 -35.59
N ALA A 19 -4.78 -23.31 -36.58
CA ALA A 19 -3.52 -24.04 -36.40
C ALA A 19 -2.29 -23.13 -36.24
N GLY A 20 -2.42 -21.83 -36.53
CA GLY A 20 -1.34 -20.85 -36.43
C GLY A 20 -0.74 -20.73 -35.03
N ALA A 21 0.57 -20.48 -34.94
CA ALA A 21 1.32 -20.43 -33.67
C ALA A 21 0.72 -19.43 -32.65
N ARG A 22 0.12 -18.34 -33.14
CA ARG A 22 -0.58 -17.33 -32.32
C ARG A 22 -1.80 -17.84 -31.56
N TYR A 23 -2.44 -18.93 -32.00
CA TYR A 23 -3.58 -19.53 -31.31
C TYR A 23 -3.18 -20.71 -30.42
N ARG A 24 -1.98 -21.29 -30.62
CA ARG A 24 -1.43 -22.32 -29.72
C ARG A 24 -1.06 -21.77 -28.34
N THR A 25 -0.69 -20.50 -28.26
CA THR A 25 -0.34 -19.84 -26.97
C THR A 25 -1.57 -19.48 -26.14
N ALA A 26 -2.77 -19.55 -26.71
CA ALA A 26 -4.03 -19.35 -25.99
C ALA A 26 -4.62 -20.67 -25.44
N GLN A 27 -3.76 -21.63 -25.06
CA GLN A 27 -4.19 -22.70 -24.16
C GLN A 27 -4.70 -22.04 -22.88
N GLN A 28 -6.01 -21.98 -22.77
CA GLN A 28 -6.77 -21.59 -21.60
C GLN A 28 -6.40 -22.55 -20.46
N GLY A 29 -5.30 -22.27 -19.76
CA GLY A 29 -5.19 -22.70 -18.38
C GLY A 29 -6.43 -22.20 -17.63
N PRO A 30 -6.95 -22.95 -16.65
CA PRO A 30 -8.09 -22.49 -15.86
C PRO A 30 -7.80 -21.05 -15.43
N ALA A 31 -8.74 -20.14 -15.76
CA ALA A 31 -8.57 -18.73 -15.46
C ALA A 31 -8.15 -18.61 -13.99
N PRO A 32 -7.11 -17.82 -13.66
CA PRO A 32 -6.67 -17.68 -12.28
C PRO A 32 -7.88 -17.28 -11.45
N LYS A 33 -8.29 -18.16 -10.53
CA LYS A 33 -9.51 -17.99 -9.75
C LYS A 33 -9.49 -16.60 -9.13
N SER A 34 -10.60 -15.90 -9.29
CA SER A 34 -10.80 -14.63 -8.60
C SER A 34 -10.68 -14.86 -7.10
N TRP A 35 -10.12 -13.90 -6.36
CA TRP A 35 -10.09 -13.97 -4.90
C TRP A 35 -11.50 -14.12 -4.30
N ILE A 36 -12.53 -13.64 -5.02
CA ILE A 36 -13.94 -13.80 -4.65
C ILE A 36 -14.37 -15.26 -4.77
N GLU A 37 -13.93 -15.95 -5.83
CA GLU A 37 -14.21 -17.38 -6.02
C GLU A 37 -13.51 -18.23 -4.97
N LEU A 38 -12.25 -17.90 -4.63
CA LEU A 38 -11.53 -18.55 -3.53
C LEU A 38 -12.24 -18.35 -2.19
N ALA A 39 -12.78 -17.15 -1.94
CA ALA A 39 -13.57 -16.87 -0.73
C ALA A 39 -14.89 -17.64 -0.70
N PHE A 40 -15.61 -17.74 -1.83
CA PHE A 40 -16.85 -18.51 -1.94
C PHE A 40 -16.62 -20.01 -1.78
N ASP A 41 -15.54 -20.55 -2.38
CA ASP A 41 -15.16 -21.95 -2.24
C ASP A 41 -14.83 -22.29 -0.78
N ALA A 42 -14.07 -21.43 -0.09
CA ALA A 42 -13.76 -21.60 1.32
C ALA A 42 -15.02 -21.53 2.20
N LEU A 43 -15.94 -20.60 1.91
CA LEU A 43 -17.21 -20.46 2.63
C LEU A 43 -18.11 -21.68 2.44
N ARG A 44 -18.22 -22.19 1.20
CA ARG A 44 -19.01 -23.39 0.89
C ARG A 44 -18.43 -24.63 1.55
N ALA A 45 -17.10 -24.80 1.53
CA ALA A 45 -16.43 -25.91 2.21
C ALA A 45 -16.65 -25.87 3.73
N TRP A 46 -16.55 -24.67 4.33
CA TRP A 46 -16.84 -24.47 5.75
C TRP A 46 -18.31 -24.80 6.08
N TRP A 47 -19.26 -24.35 5.26
CA TRP A 47 -20.68 -24.62 5.43
C TRP A 47 -21.04 -26.11 5.34
N ASN A 48 -20.47 -26.82 4.35
CA ASN A 48 -20.72 -28.25 4.18
C ASN A 48 -20.15 -29.05 5.37
N ASN A 49 -18.92 -28.75 5.81
CA ASN A 49 -18.34 -29.38 7.00
C ASN A 49 -19.15 -29.11 8.28
N LEU A 50 -19.84 -27.97 8.36
CA LEU A 50 -20.68 -27.61 9.50
C LEU A 50 -22.02 -28.36 9.49
N THR A 51 -22.60 -28.53 8.30
CA THR A 51 -23.96 -29.08 8.13
C THR A 51 -24.00 -30.60 7.98
N ASP A 52 -22.96 -31.22 7.44
CA ASP A 52 -22.85 -32.68 7.31
C ASP A 52 -23.01 -33.45 8.65
N PRO A 53 -22.29 -33.09 9.74
CA PRO A 53 -22.47 -33.78 11.02
C PRO A 53 -23.81 -33.46 11.69
N LEU A 54 -24.35 -32.25 11.48
CA LEU A 54 -25.67 -31.87 11.97
C LEU A 54 -26.77 -32.75 11.37
N ASN A 55 -26.72 -32.99 10.06
CA ASN A 55 -27.67 -33.84 9.35
C ASN A 55 -27.68 -35.30 9.85
N HIS A 56 -26.54 -35.79 10.37
CA HIS A 56 -26.43 -37.16 10.88
C HIS A 56 -26.88 -37.30 12.35
N MET A 57 -27.00 -36.20 13.11
CA MET A 57 -27.23 -36.23 14.56
C MET A 57 -28.62 -35.74 15.02
N LEU A 58 -29.51 -35.37 14.09
CA LEU A 58 -30.88 -34.89 14.34
C LEU A 58 -31.85 -35.90 14.99
N GLY A 59 -31.37 -37.08 15.42
CA GLY A 59 -32.15 -38.06 16.18
C GLY A 59 -32.24 -37.81 17.69
N ASN A 60 -31.43 -36.90 18.28
CA ASN A 60 -31.41 -36.67 19.74
C ASN A 60 -31.46 -35.17 20.13
N PRO A 61 -32.52 -34.71 20.81
CA PRO A 61 -32.76 -33.28 21.09
C PRO A 61 -31.73 -32.66 22.05
N ALA A 62 -31.18 -33.41 23.02
CA ALA A 62 -30.20 -32.86 23.96
C ALA A 62 -28.84 -32.59 23.28
N VAL A 63 -28.46 -33.44 22.33
CA VAL A 63 -27.23 -33.31 21.54
C VAL A 63 -27.38 -32.15 20.54
N SER A 64 -28.57 -31.94 19.99
CA SER A 64 -28.85 -30.85 19.05
C SER A 64 -28.62 -29.45 19.66
N GLY A 65 -28.97 -29.25 20.94
CA GLY A 65 -28.81 -27.96 21.62
C GLY A 65 -27.35 -27.60 21.88
N LEU A 66 -26.54 -28.55 22.36
CA LEU A 66 -25.12 -28.31 22.59
C LEU A 66 -24.35 -28.04 21.29
N ILE A 67 -24.66 -28.81 20.24
CA ILE A 67 -24.04 -28.59 18.91
C ILE A 67 -24.45 -27.23 18.34
N GLY A 68 -25.73 -26.83 18.48
CA GLY A 68 -26.19 -25.51 18.03
C GLY A 68 -25.40 -24.35 18.68
N ILE A 69 -25.11 -24.45 19.98
CA ILE A 69 -24.28 -23.46 20.68
C ILE A 69 -22.85 -23.46 20.15
N VAL A 70 -22.22 -24.63 20.00
CA VAL A 70 -20.85 -24.73 19.48
C VAL A 70 -20.73 -24.15 18.07
N VAL A 71 -21.71 -24.45 17.21
CA VAL A 71 -21.79 -23.92 15.85
C VAL A 71 -21.96 -22.40 15.85
N LEU A 72 -22.83 -21.87 16.72
CA LEU A 72 -23.01 -20.42 16.87
C LEU A 72 -21.71 -19.73 17.31
N VAL A 73 -21.02 -20.26 18.32
CA VAL A 73 -19.75 -19.70 18.78
C VAL A 73 -18.69 -19.74 17.66
N ALA A 74 -18.60 -20.85 16.93
CA ALA A 74 -17.67 -20.99 15.81
C ALA A 74 -17.99 -19.99 14.68
N ALA A 75 -19.26 -19.79 14.34
CA ALA A 75 -19.70 -18.83 13.34
C ALA A 75 -19.37 -17.39 13.75
N VAL A 76 -19.60 -17.03 15.02
CA VAL A 76 -19.27 -15.69 15.55
C VAL A 76 -17.75 -15.47 15.54
N ALA A 77 -16.97 -16.45 16.00
CA ALA A 77 -15.51 -16.35 15.99
C ALA A 77 -14.95 -16.22 14.56
N PHE A 78 -15.51 -16.97 13.61
CA PHE A 78 -15.15 -16.87 12.19
C PHE A 78 -15.49 -15.49 11.62
N LEU A 79 -16.68 -14.96 11.91
CA LEU A 79 -17.08 -13.62 11.48
C LEU A 79 -16.12 -12.54 12.03
N ILE A 80 -15.78 -12.63 13.32
CA ILE A 80 -14.79 -11.72 13.94
C ILE A 80 -13.44 -11.82 13.25
N ALA A 81 -12.96 -13.02 12.96
CA ALA A 81 -11.68 -13.23 12.28
C ALA A 81 -11.68 -12.65 10.86
N VAL A 82 -12.78 -12.83 10.11
CA VAL A 82 -12.98 -12.28 8.77
C VAL A 82 -13.00 -10.76 8.82
N VAL A 83 -13.81 -10.17 9.71
CA VAL A 83 -13.86 -8.70 9.90
C VAL A 83 -12.49 -8.16 10.28
N ALA A 84 -11.77 -8.80 11.20
CA ALA A 84 -10.41 -8.39 11.58
C ALA A 84 -9.43 -8.48 10.41
N TYR A 85 -9.50 -9.54 9.60
CA TYR A 85 -8.65 -9.73 8.43
C TYR A 85 -8.87 -8.63 7.38
N PHE A 86 -10.14 -8.31 7.07
CA PHE A 86 -10.49 -7.26 6.10
C PHE A 86 -10.32 -5.84 6.67
N ALA A 87 -10.47 -5.66 7.99
CA ALA A 87 -10.26 -4.37 8.64
C ALA A 87 -8.77 -4.01 8.75
N ARG A 88 -7.84 -4.98 8.79
CA ARG A 88 -6.39 -4.72 8.84
C ARG A 88 -5.89 -3.71 7.80
N PRO A 89 -6.15 -3.86 6.49
CA PRO A 89 -5.74 -2.87 5.49
C PRO A 89 -6.49 -1.54 5.62
N ALA A 90 -7.75 -1.54 6.05
CA ALA A 90 -8.51 -0.31 6.26
C ALA A 90 -7.99 0.50 7.46
N VAL A 91 -7.66 -0.18 8.57
CA VAL A 91 -7.08 0.42 9.77
C VAL A 91 -5.65 0.92 9.49
N ALA A 92 -4.86 0.20 8.70
CA ALA A 92 -3.55 0.67 8.24
C ALA A 92 -3.67 1.97 7.41
N ARG A 93 -4.67 2.05 6.51
CA ARG A 93 -4.95 3.25 5.71
C ARG A 93 -5.47 4.42 6.56
N LEU A 94 -6.32 4.15 7.56
CA LEU A 94 -6.81 5.17 8.48
C LEU A 94 -5.68 5.75 9.33
N ARG A 95 -4.76 4.90 9.83
CA ARG A 95 -3.55 5.37 10.52
C ARG A 95 -2.67 6.19 9.58
N ALA A 96 -2.44 5.73 8.36
CA ALA A 96 -1.67 6.48 7.36
C ALA A 96 -2.26 7.87 7.06
N ARG A 97 -3.59 8.00 7.01
CA ARG A 97 -4.29 9.29 6.81
C ARG A 97 -4.19 10.21 8.02
N ALA A 98 -4.32 9.69 9.23
CA ALA A 98 -4.11 10.47 10.45
C ALA A 98 -2.67 11.04 10.48
N THR A 99 -1.68 10.23 10.12
CA THR A 99 -0.27 10.68 10.08
C THR A 99 0.02 11.64 8.91
N GLN A 100 -0.71 11.57 7.78
CA GLN A 100 -0.55 12.53 6.68
C GLN A 100 -1.03 13.94 7.05
N GLY A 101 -2.03 14.05 7.93
CA GLY A 101 -2.48 15.35 8.47
C GLY A 101 -1.38 16.05 9.26
N ASP A 102 -0.69 15.31 10.13
CA ASP A 102 0.42 15.82 10.95
C ASP A 102 1.63 16.26 10.10
N VAL A 103 1.98 15.49 9.06
CA VAL A 103 3.09 15.86 8.15
C VAL A 103 2.79 17.16 7.41
N SER A 104 1.55 17.34 6.97
CA SER A 104 1.16 18.58 6.26
C SER A 104 1.19 19.78 7.20
N GLN A 105 0.76 19.63 8.45
CA GLN A 105 0.91 20.68 9.47
C GLN A 105 2.38 20.96 9.79
N ALA A 106 3.22 19.94 9.89
CA ALA A 106 4.65 20.10 10.17
C ALA A 106 5.38 20.83 9.03
N LEU A 107 5.01 20.58 7.77
CA LEU A 107 5.55 21.29 6.61
C LEU A 107 5.01 22.72 6.48
N ALA A 108 3.77 22.96 6.92
CA ALA A 108 3.16 24.28 6.95
C ALA A 108 3.55 25.11 8.18
N ALA A 109 4.27 24.52 9.14
CA ALA A 109 4.70 25.21 10.35
C ALA A 109 5.57 26.43 9.97
N GLU A 110 5.08 27.61 10.33
CA GLU A 110 5.85 28.85 10.24
C GLU A 110 6.91 28.83 11.35
N GLY A 111 8.17 28.95 10.96
CA GLY A 111 9.31 28.93 11.88
C GLY A 111 10.63 29.10 11.15
N ASP A 112 11.64 29.58 11.89
CA ASP A 112 13.01 29.63 11.41
C ASP A 112 13.57 28.21 11.23
N ALA A 113 14.58 28.08 10.38
CA ALA A 113 15.19 26.78 10.10
C ALA A 113 15.70 26.09 11.37
N ARG A 114 16.22 26.88 12.32
CA ARG A 114 16.77 26.38 13.58
C ARG A 114 15.71 25.79 14.50
N ALA A 115 14.57 26.46 14.72
CA ALA A 115 13.50 25.93 15.55
C ALA A 115 12.93 24.64 14.95
N LEU A 116 12.77 24.59 13.61
CA LEU A 116 12.32 23.37 12.94
C LEU A 116 13.28 22.19 13.16
N ARG A 117 14.60 22.40 13.12
CA ARG A 117 15.57 21.35 13.42
C ARG A 117 15.49 20.88 14.89
N VAL A 118 15.28 21.80 15.83
CA VAL A 118 15.09 21.46 17.26
C VAL A 118 13.83 20.64 17.46
N GLN A 119 12.71 21.04 16.84
CA GLN A 119 11.46 20.29 16.88
C GLN A 119 11.63 18.90 16.25
N ALA A 120 12.37 18.81 15.15
CA ALA A 120 12.65 17.53 14.50
C ALA A 120 13.39 16.56 15.43
N ARG A 121 14.42 17.04 16.14
CA ARG A 121 15.16 16.24 17.13
C ARG A 121 14.28 15.81 18.30
N ALA A 122 13.41 16.69 18.78
CA ALA A 122 12.44 16.35 19.82
C ALA A 122 11.44 15.27 19.35
N ALA A 123 10.96 15.36 18.10
CA ALA A 123 10.11 14.34 17.50
C ALA A 123 10.84 13.00 17.35
N ALA A 124 12.10 13.01 16.92
CA ALA A 124 12.93 11.82 16.82
C ALA A 124 13.13 11.14 18.18
N ALA A 125 13.45 11.91 19.23
CA ALA A 125 13.58 11.41 20.60
C ALA A 125 12.29 10.80 21.15
N ALA A 126 11.13 11.28 20.70
CA ALA A 126 9.82 10.74 21.05
C ALA A 126 9.39 9.54 20.17
N GLY A 127 10.27 9.03 19.30
CA GLY A 127 9.98 7.93 18.38
C GLY A 127 9.09 8.30 17.19
N ARG A 128 8.75 9.59 17.03
CA ARG A 128 7.95 10.10 15.90
C ARG A 128 8.84 10.36 14.68
N CYS A 129 9.38 9.29 14.12
CA CYS A 129 10.39 9.36 13.06
C CYS A 129 9.88 10.05 11.78
N ARG A 130 8.62 9.87 11.42
CA ARG A 130 8.03 10.50 10.22
C ARG A 130 7.94 12.02 10.37
N ASP A 131 7.48 12.49 11.53
CA ASP A 131 7.38 13.92 11.83
C ASP A 131 8.78 14.55 11.90
N ALA A 132 9.74 13.84 12.50
CA ALA A 132 11.13 14.25 12.52
C ALA A 132 11.71 14.43 11.11
N ALA A 133 11.46 13.49 10.20
CA ALA A 133 11.89 13.60 8.82
C ALA A 133 11.22 14.77 8.07
N ALA A 134 9.91 14.99 8.30
CA ALA A 134 9.18 16.12 7.73
C ALA A 134 9.74 17.47 8.20
N LEU A 135 9.98 17.60 9.50
CA LEU A 135 10.56 18.80 10.10
C LEU A 135 12.01 19.04 9.66
N LEU A 136 12.83 17.98 9.52
CA LEU A 136 14.19 18.09 8.96
C LEU A 136 14.15 18.58 7.51
N TRP A 137 13.23 18.04 6.70
CA TRP A 137 13.06 18.49 5.31
C TRP A 137 12.64 19.96 5.23
N ALA A 138 11.63 20.37 6.01
CA ALA A 138 11.21 21.77 6.08
C ALA A 138 12.35 22.69 6.56
N SER A 139 13.05 22.29 7.62
CA SER A 139 14.20 23.00 8.18
C SER A 139 15.30 23.23 7.15
N ALA A 140 15.66 22.20 6.37
CA ALA A 140 16.70 22.31 5.34
C ALA A 140 16.30 23.28 4.23
N LEU A 141 15.04 23.22 3.77
CA LEU A 141 14.54 24.16 2.75
C LEU A 141 14.51 25.60 3.27
N ARG A 142 14.10 25.82 4.53
CA ARG A 142 14.12 27.14 5.16
C ARG A 142 15.53 27.66 5.33
N ALA A 143 16.49 26.82 5.71
CA ALA A 143 17.89 27.22 5.85
C ALA A 143 18.49 27.68 4.51
N LEU A 144 18.13 27.01 3.41
CA LEU A 144 18.57 27.42 2.07
C LEU A 144 17.94 28.76 1.64
N ASP A 145 16.69 29.02 2.02
CA ASP A 145 15.98 30.29 1.80
C ASP A 145 16.55 31.44 2.62
N GLU A 146 16.79 31.22 3.91
CA GLU A 146 17.44 32.18 4.82
C GLU A 146 18.85 32.56 4.34
N ARG A 147 19.57 31.64 3.69
CA ARG A 147 20.89 31.88 3.08
C ARG A 147 20.81 32.53 1.69
N GLY A 148 19.62 32.72 1.14
CA GLY A 148 19.41 33.28 -0.21
C GLY A 148 19.81 32.33 -1.34
N ALA A 149 20.00 31.03 -1.07
CA ALA A 149 20.39 30.06 -2.10
C ALA A 149 19.20 29.73 -3.03
N VAL A 150 17.99 29.60 -2.49
CA VAL A 150 16.74 29.35 -3.22
C VAL A 150 15.57 29.99 -2.49
N ARG A 151 14.55 30.49 -3.20
CA ARG A 151 13.35 31.01 -2.53
C ARG A 151 12.42 29.89 -2.10
N TYR A 152 12.06 29.81 -0.82
CA TYR A 152 11.12 28.79 -0.32
C TYR A 152 9.74 28.87 -1.00
N ASP A 153 9.21 27.70 -1.37
CA ASP A 153 7.91 27.51 -2.01
C ASP A 153 7.30 26.18 -1.55
N ALA A 154 6.24 26.26 -0.73
CA ALA A 154 5.58 25.11 -0.15
C ALA A 154 4.84 24.24 -1.19
N ALA A 155 4.54 24.77 -2.39
CA ALA A 155 3.86 24.01 -3.44
C ALA A 155 4.79 23.02 -4.16
N ARG A 156 6.11 23.15 -3.98
CA ARG A 156 7.10 22.32 -4.66
C ARG A 156 7.29 20.97 -3.97
N THR A 157 7.27 19.93 -4.79
CA THR A 157 7.60 18.56 -4.40
C THR A 157 9.11 18.39 -4.20
N PRO A 158 9.57 17.37 -3.44
CA PRO A 158 11.00 17.09 -3.29
C PRO A 158 11.72 16.86 -4.63
N GLY A 159 11.04 16.26 -5.61
CA GLY A 159 11.57 16.05 -6.96
C GLY A 159 11.85 17.36 -7.70
N GLU A 160 11.01 18.37 -7.52
CA GLU A 160 11.22 19.71 -8.10
C GLU A 160 12.34 20.44 -7.39
N TRP A 161 12.40 20.36 -6.06
CA TRP A 161 13.49 20.93 -5.26
C TRP A 161 14.88 20.39 -5.66
N ARG A 162 14.98 19.09 -5.97
CA ARG A 162 16.22 18.49 -6.47
C ARG A 162 16.72 19.17 -7.75
N ARG A 163 15.81 19.55 -8.66
CA ARG A 163 16.14 20.25 -9.90
C ARG A 163 16.57 21.69 -9.65
N VAL A 164 15.94 22.37 -8.68
CA VAL A 164 16.28 23.77 -8.34
C VAL A 164 17.65 23.86 -7.66
N VAL A 165 17.89 23.05 -6.63
CA VAL A 165 19.12 23.12 -5.84
C VAL A 165 20.30 22.51 -6.59
N SER A 166 20.09 21.40 -7.32
CA SER A 166 21.10 20.73 -8.17
C SER A 166 22.46 20.48 -7.48
N ARG A 167 22.46 20.11 -6.19
CA ARG A 167 23.67 19.75 -5.42
C ARG A 167 23.66 18.26 -5.05
N PRO A 168 24.77 17.52 -5.15
CA PRO A 168 24.82 16.10 -4.81
C PRO A 168 24.41 15.77 -3.35
N ALA A 169 24.83 16.59 -2.38
CA ALA A 169 24.44 16.42 -0.98
C ALA A 169 22.93 16.59 -0.77
N PHE A 170 22.35 17.62 -1.40
CA PHE A 170 20.90 17.84 -1.39
C PHE A 170 20.14 16.71 -2.08
N ASP A 171 20.68 16.16 -3.17
CA ASP A 171 20.07 15.05 -3.90
C ASP A 171 19.96 13.77 -3.06
N ALA A 172 21.01 13.46 -2.28
CA ALA A 172 20.98 12.35 -1.32
C ALA A 172 19.94 12.60 -0.22
N PHE A 173 19.97 13.79 0.40
CA PHE A 173 19.03 14.18 1.45
C PHE A 173 17.57 14.15 0.98
N ALA A 174 17.28 14.65 -0.23
CA ALA A 174 15.95 14.66 -0.81
C ALA A 174 15.44 13.24 -1.13
N ARG A 175 16.32 12.30 -1.51
CA ARG A 175 15.93 10.89 -1.68
C ARG A 175 15.53 10.26 -0.36
N ASP A 176 16.29 10.51 0.71
CA ASP A 176 15.95 10.04 2.06
C ASP A 176 14.63 10.65 2.54
N ALA A 177 14.40 11.94 2.30
CA ALA A 177 13.12 12.60 2.58
C ALA A 177 11.95 11.96 1.81
N VAL A 178 12.14 11.60 0.53
CA VAL A 178 11.10 10.92 -0.26
C VAL A 178 10.76 9.55 0.33
N VAL A 179 11.77 8.77 0.71
CA VAL A 179 11.56 7.47 1.37
C VAL A 179 10.82 7.64 2.70
N ALA A 180 11.22 8.62 3.51
CA ALA A 180 10.62 8.89 4.81
C ALA A 180 9.15 9.33 4.71
N LEU A 181 8.84 10.22 3.75
CA LEU A 181 7.54 10.88 3.66
C LEU A 181 6.53 10.10 2.81
N PHE A 182 6.99 9.40 1.78
CA PHE A 182 6.14 8.76 0.77
C PHE A 182 6.39 7.25 0.62
N GLY A 183 7.40 6.67 1.28
CA GLY A 183 7.68 5.24 1.21
C GLY A 183 6.72 4.38 2.04
N ASP A 184 6.42 3.18 1.55
CA ASP A 184 5.49 2.23 2.19
C ASP A 184 5.94 1.78 3.59
N ARG A 185 7.26 1.73 3.84
CA ARG A 185 7.80 1.36 5.17
C ARG A 185 7.78 2.51 6.17
N GLY A 186 7.53 3.75 5.72
CA GLY A 186 7.66 4.96 6.52
C GLY A 186 9.11 5.28 6.91
N ALA A 187 9.27 6.26 7.80
CA ALA A 187 10.57 6.65 8.35
C ALA A 187 10.92 5.81 9.59
N ASP A 188 12.16 5.33 9.67
CA ASP A 188 12.74 4.71 10.85
C ASP A 188 13.81 5.63 11.49
N ALA A 189 14.27 5.27 12.70
CA ALA A 189 15.24 6.07 13.43
C ALA A 189 16.58 6.21 12.68
N ALA A 190 17.02 5.15 12.01
CA ALA A 190 18.26 5.14 11.25
C ALA A 190 18.20 6.09 10.04
N LEU A 191 17.06 6.19 9.36
CA LEU A 191 16.83 7.13 8.27
C LEU A 191 16.85 8.58 8.78
N VAL A 192 16.18 8.85 9.90
CA VAL A 192 16.17 10.19 10.50
C VAL A 192 17.58 10.62 10.95
N GLU A 193 18.35 9.70 11.53
CA GLU A 193 19.75 9.96 11.92
C GLU A 193 20.62 10.28 10.69
N ARG A 194 20.48 9.53 9.59
CA ARG A 194 21.18 9.85 8.33
C ARG A 194 20.77 11.22 7.77
N MET A 195 19.50 11.58 7.87
CA MET A 195 19.02 12.91 7.47
C MET A 195 19.61 14.02 8.34
N ASP A 196 19.62 13.89 9.67
CA ASP A 196 20.22 14.92 10.55
C ASP A 196 21.73 15.03 10.37
N ALA A 197 22.43 13.91 10.13
CA ALA A 197 23.87 13.88 9.89
C ALA A 197 24.26 14.54 8.56
N SER A 198 23.42 14.42 7.52
CA SER A 198 23.66 15.07 6.21
C SER A 198 23.21 16.52 6.16
N TYR A 199 22.41 16.98 7.13
CA TYR A 199 21.84 18.32 7.17
C TYR A 199 22.89 19.43 6.98
N ASP A 200 24.01 19.36 7.73
CA ASP A 200 25.03 20.41 7.70
C ASP A 200 25.75 20.50 6.35
N GLN A 201 25.87 19.38 5.63
CA GLN A 201 26.43 19.34 4.27
C GLN A 201 25.45 19.92 3.24
N VAL A 202 24.15 19.82 3.49
CA VAL A 202 23.10 20.33 2.62
C VAL A 202 23.04 21.85 2.67
N ILE A 203 23.14 22.42 3.88
CA ILE A 203 22.98 23.86 4.09
C ILE A 203 24.27 24.65 3.84
N ALA A 204 25.43 23.99 3.79
CA ALA A 204 26.73 24.61 3.48
C ALA A 204 26.72 25.40 2.16
#